data_AF-A0A9P0KUK0-F1
#
_entry.id   AF-A0A9P0KUK0-F1
#
_cell.length_a   1.000
_cell.length_b   1.000
_cell.length_c   1.000
_cell.angle_alpha   90.00
_cell.angle_beta   90.00
_cell.angle_gamma   90.00
#
_symmetry.space_group_name_H-M   'P 1'
#
loop_
_entity.id
_entity.type
_entity.pdbx_description
1 polymer ?
#
loop_
_entity_poly.entity_id
_entity_poly.type
_entity_poly.pdbx_seq_one_letter_code
_entity_poly.pdbx_strand_id
1 'polypeptide(L)'
;MEKAGSKKRKRPEKSVIEEAVSEVLEKGQSINRTALALNISRAYLAKIVKKVETSGDSSYEHCPNIGNRRIFTTEQENMLAEYLKTASEMCHGLTRHQAKKLGFDYAVANDTFLPKWIEVETATDDWLKGFMSRHKGLTVRKPESTSLSRATSFNKANVSTFFEKLNTVLQRYKFPPHRIFNADETGCSTITNPPKVIAERGSKQIGQVTSAERGTLVTTLFFINTAGGFLPPVFVCPRVNYEDIMLNNVPPGALGLAQVSGWMTEDCFVKALEHFVIRIC
;
A
#
# COMPACT_ATOMS: atom_id res chain seq x y z
N MET A 1 -21.14 -40.94 14.42
CA MET A 1 -20.34 -41.29 13.23
C MET A 1 -19.86 -40.01 12.56
N GLU A 2 -18.68 -39.53 12.94
CA GLU A 2 -18.05 -38.37 12.31
C GLU A 2 -17.46 -38.78 10.96
N LYS A 3 -17.88 -38.10 9.87
CA LYS A 3 -17.27 -38.27 8.56
C LYS A 3 -15.86 -37.65 8.61
N ALA A 4 -14.85 -38.50 8.66
CA ALA A 4 -13.45 -38.09 8.51
C ALA A 4 -13.28 -37.31 7.19
N GLY A 5 -12.92 -36.02 7.31
CA GLY A 5 -12.68 -35.17 6.16
C GLY A 5 -11.60 -35.73 5.24
N SER A 6 -11.87 -35.73 3.94
CA SER A 6 -10.92 -36.14 2.90
C SER A 6 -9.63 -35.34 3.01
N LYS A 7 -8.55 -35.98 3.48
CA LYS A 7 -7.20 -35.39 3.47
C LYS A 7 -6.82 -35.08 2.02
N LYS A 8 -6.72 -33.79 1.67
CA LYS A 8 -6.15 -33.36 0.38
C LYS A 8 -4.75 -33.95 0.26
N ARG A 9 -4.55 -34.88 -0.69
CA ARG A 9 -3.24 -35.46 -0.98
C ARG A 9 -2.28 -34.33 -1.38
N LYS A 10 -1.17 -34.18 -0.66
CA LYS A 10 -0.07 -33.28 -1.07
C LYS A 10 0.45 -33.75 -2.43
N ARG A 11 0.82 -32.79 -3.29
CA ARG A 11 1.52 -33.12 -4.55
C ARG A 11 2.92 -33.67 -4.20
N PRO A 12 3.37 -34.76 -4.84
CA PRO A 12 4.73 -35.26 -4.67
C PRO A 12 5.75 -34.23 -5.19
N GLU A 13 6.96 -34.24 -4.64
CA GLU A 13 8.07 -33.41 -5.15
C GLU A 13 8.59 -33.91 -6.51
N LYS A 14 9.24 -33.03 -7.28
CA LYS A 14 9.77 -33.33 -8.62
C LYS A 14 10.66 -34.58 -8.61
N SER A 15 11.61 -34.63 -7.67
CA SER A 15 12.56 -35.72 -7.47
C SER A 15 11.89 -37.09 -7.27
N VAL A 16 10.86 -37.15 -6.43
CA VAL A 16 10.12 -38.38 -6.12
C VAL A 16 9.37 -38.92 -7.34
N ILE A 17 8.92 -38.03 -8.23
CA ILE A 17 8.21 -38.42 -9.45
C ILE A 17 9.20 -38.95 -10.49
N GLU A 18 10.37 -38.33 -10.61
CA GLU A 18 11.44 -38.77 -11.52
C GLU A 18 11.97 -40.14 -11.10
N GLU A 19 12.26 -40.32 -9.81
CA GLU A 19 12.66 -41.61 -9.24
C GLU A 19 11.60 -42.70 -9.51
N ALA A 20 10.32 -42.40 -9.28
CA ALA A 20 9.23 -43.35 -9.53
C ALA A 20 9.15 -43.81 -10.99
N VAL A 21 9.49 -42.95 -11.94
CA VAL A 21 9.46 -43.27 -13.37
C VAL A 21 10.67 -44.10 -13.76
N SER A 22 11.86 -43.75 -13.29
CA SER A 22 13.08 -44.57 -13.49
C SER A 22 12.94 -45.96 -12.86
N GLU A 23 12.33 -46.10 -11.68
CA GLU A 23 12.10 -47.42 -11.08
C GLU A 23 11.17 -48.33 -11.89
N VAL A 24 10.20 -47.75 -12.59
CA VAL A 24 9.26 -48.52 -13.42
C VAL A 24 9.88 -48.84 -14.79
N LEU A 25 10.55 -47.89 -15.42
CA LEU A 25 11.07 -48.04 -16.79
C LEU A 25 12.45 -48.71 -16.84
N GLU A 26 13.37 -48.36 -15.94
CA GLU A 26 14.75 -48.89 -15.94
C GLU A 26 14.89 -50.15 -15.10
N LYS A 27 14.25 -50.19 -13.91
CA LYS A 27 14.33 -51.33 -12.98
C LYS A 27 13.19 -52.35 -13.15
N GLY A 28 12.24 -52.10 -14.05
CA GLY A 28 11.13 -53.01 -14.36
C GLY A 28 10.17 -53.27 -13.19
N GLN A 29 10.06 -52.37 -12.22
CA GLN A 29 9.15 -52.57 -11.08
C GLN A 29 7.68 -52.38 -11.47
N SER A 30 6.77 -53.04 -10.73
CA SER A 30 5.34 -52.88 -10.98
C SER A 30 4.86 -51.48 -10.56
N ILE A 31 4.08 -50.84 -11.44
CA ILE A 31 3.49 -49.51 -11.19
C ILE A 31 2.77 -49.44 -9.83
N ASN A 32 2.13 -50.54 -9.42
CA ASN A 32 1.40 -50.58 -8.14
C ASN A 32 2.35 -50.62 -6.93
N ARG A 33 3.45 -51.35 -7.02
CA ARG A 33 4.46 -51.45 -5.95
C ARG A 33 5.19 -50.12 -5.78
N THR A 34 5.64 -49.51 -6.87
CA THR A 34 6.34 -48.21 -6.85
C THR A 34 5.41 -47.09 -6.39
N ALA A 35 4.14 -47.08 -6.84
CA ALA A 35 3.15 -46.11 -6.37
C ALA A 35 2.88 -46.20 -4.86
N LEU A 36 2.84 -47.41 -4.29
CA LEU A 36 2.69 -47.60 -2.85
C LEU A 36 3.96 -47.19 -2.08
N ALA A 37 5.13 -47.58 -2.56
CA ALA A 37 6.42 -47.29 -1.91
C ALA A 37 6.70 -45.78 -1.84
N LEU A 38 6.44 -45.05 -2.93
CA LEU A 38 6.69 -43.61 -3.04
C LEU A 38 5.45 -42.77 -2.69
N ASN A 39 4.38 -43.39 -2.22
CA ASN A 39 3.11 -42.75 -1.83
C ASN A 39 2.52 -41.85 -2.94
N ILE A 40 2.59 -42.32 -4.18
CA ILE A 40 2.04 -41.65 -5.37
C ILE A 40 0.72 -42.33 -5.76
N SER A 41 -0.22 -41.59 -6.33
CA SER A 41 -1.42 -42.20 -6.91
C SER A 41 -1.05 -43.11 -8.08
N ARG A 42 -1.43 -44.40 -8.03
CA ARG A 42 -1.24 -45.36 -9.12
C ARG A 42 -1.69 -44.81 -10.48
N ALA A 43 -2.86 -44.18 -10.53
CA ALA A 43 -3.42 -43.62 -11.76
C ALA A 43 -2.55 -42.47 -12.33
N TYR A 44 -1.90 -41.71 -11.45
CA TYR A 44 -1.01 -40.62 -11.85
C TYR A 44 0.32 -41.17 -12.39
N LEU A 45 0.93 -42.14 -11.70
CA LEU A 45 2.16 -42.79 -12.17
C LEU A 45 1.94 -43.51 -13.49
N ALA A 46 0.85 -44.27 -13.63
CA ALA A 46 0.50 -44.97 -14.88
C ALA A 46 0.32 -43.99 -16.07
N LYS A 47 -0.28 -42.81 -15.82
CA LYS A 47 -0.44 -41.78 -16.84
C LYS A 47 0.90 -41.21 -17.30
N ILE A 48 1.85 -41.01 -16.38
CA ILE A 48 3.18 -40.50 -16.69
C ILE A 48 3.98 -41.54 -17.47
N VAL A 49 4.06 -42.78 -16.97
CA VAL A 49 4.79 -43.88 -17.62
C VAL A 49 4.33 -44.08 -19.06
N LYS A 50 3.00 -44.16 -19.28
CA LYS A 50 2.43 -44.26 -20.63
C LYS A 50 2.83 -43.10 -21.53
N LYS A 51 2.92 -41.88 -20.98
CA LYS A 51 3.33 -40.69 -21.74
C LYS A 51 4.79 -40.83 -22.20
N VAL A 52 5.68 -41.29 -21.32
CA VAL A 52 7.11 -41.50 -21.61
C VAL A 52 7.31 -42.58 -22.65
N GLU A 53 6.62 -43.72 -22.51
CA GLU A 53 6.63 -44.81 -23.49
C GLU A 53 6.17 -44.36 -24.88
N THR A 54 5.20 -43.44 -24.94
CA THR A 54 4.69 -42.90 -26.22
C THR A 54 5.66 -41.90 -26.86
N SER A 55 6.44 -41.16 -26.06
CA SER A 55 7.41 -40.17 -26.55
C SER A 55 8.77 -40.76 -26.95
N GLY A 56 9.14 -41.95 -26.49
CA GLY A 56 10.40 -42.62 -26.86
C GLY A 56 11.67 -42.02 -26.25
N ASP A 57 11.55 -41.07 -25.33
CA ASP A 57 12.69 -40.45 -24.64
C ASP A 57 13.28 -41.37 -23.56
N SER A 58 14.61 -41.44 -23.51
CA SER A 58 15.36 -42.28 -22.56
C SER A 58 15.45 -41.68 -21.15
N SER A 59 15.09 -40.41 -20.96
CA SER A 59 15.12 -39.73 -19.66
C SER A 59 13.85 -38.93 -19.43
N TYR A 60 13.13 -39.21 -18.35
CA TYR A 60 11.95 -38.45 -17.96
C TYR A 60 12.33 -37.29 -17.05
N GLU A 61 12.20 -36.05 -17.56
CA GLU A 61 12.25 -34.87 -16.71
C GLU A 61 10.83 -34.46 -16.29
N HIS A 62 10.57 -34.44 -14.99
CA HIS A 62 9.27 -34.02 -14.49
C HIS A 62 9.17 -32.48 -14.54
N CYS A 63 8.57 -31.97 -15.60
CA CYS A 63 8.17 -30.57 -15.68
C CYS A 63 6.79 -30.41 -15.04
N PRO A 64 6.67 -29.93 -13.78
CA PRO A 64 5.37 -29.64 -13.22
C PRO A 64 4.71 -28.57 -14.09
N ASN A 65 3.42 -28.76 -14.43
CA ASN A 65 2.60 -27.76 -15.11
C ASN A 65 2.27 -26.57 -14.18
N ILE A 66 3.30 -25.94 -13.62
CA ILE A 66 3.26 -24.70 -12.83
C ILE A 66 3.28 -23.53 -13.83
N GLY A 67 2.36 -23.55 -14.80
CA GLY A 67 2.48 -22.60 -15.90
C GLY A 67 1.39 -22.58 -16.95
N ASN A 68 0.43 -23.52 -17.00
CA ASN A 68 -0.51 -23.67 -18.12
C ASN A 68 -1.48 -22.50 -18.37
N ARG A 69 -1.32 -21.38 -17.67
CA ARG A 69 -2.07 -20.14 -17.89
C ARG A 69 -1.18 -18.89 -17.75
N ARG A 70 0.13 -19.03 -17.90
CA ARG A 70 1.02 -17.86 -18.02
C ARG A 70 0.94 -17.35 -19.45
N ILE A 71 0.59 -16.07 -19.55
CA ILE A 71 0.42 -15.37 -20.82
C ILE A 71 1.75 -14.79 -21.26
N PHE A 72 2.55 -14.35 -20.28
CA PHE A 72 3.88 -13.78 -20.47
C PHE A 72 4.98 -14.76 -20.09
N THR A 73 6.14 -14.63 -20.73
CA THR A 73 7.37 -15.28 -20.29
C THR A 73 7.84 -14.70 -18.96
N THR A 74 8.79 -15.37 -18.29
CA THR A 74 9.34 -14.89 -17.03
C THR A 74 10.02 -13.53 -17.19
N GLU A 75 10.70 -13.33 -18.31
CA GLU A 75 11.40 -12.08 -18.67
C GLU A 75 10.39 -10.95 -18.86
N GLN A 76 9.33 -11.19 -19.62
CA GLN A 76 8.23 -10.24 -19.84
C GLN A 76 7.52 -9.87 -18.53
N GLU A 77 7.23 -10.84 -17.67
CA GLU A 77 6.63 -10.56 -16.36
C GLU A 77 7.57 -9.71 -15.48
N ASN A 78 8.87 -10.00 -15.51
CA ASN A 78 9.86 -9.23 -14.75
C ASN A 78 9.96 -7.79 -15.25
N MET A 79 9.99 -7.56 -16.57
CA MET A 79 9.99 -6.22 -17.15
C MET A 79 8.74 -5.43 -16.74
N LEU A 80 7.57 -6.06 -16.80
CA LEU A 80 6.31 -5.44 -16.38
C LEU A 80 6.34 -5.10 -14.88
N ALA A 81 6.89 -5.99 -14.04
CA ALA A 81 7.02 -5.76 -12.61
C ALA A 81 7.98 -4.60 -12.30
N GLU A 82 9.10 -4.52 -13.01
CA GLU A 82 10.06 -3.42 -12.89
C GLU A 82 9.44 -2.09 -13.30
N TYR A 83 8.71 -2.06 -14.42
CA TYR A 83 7.98 -0.86 -14.85
C TYR A 83 6.98 -0.37 -13.79
N LEU A 84 6.17 -1.27 -13.22
CA LEU A 84 5.21 -0.93 -12.16
C LEU A 84 5.91 -0.35 -10.92
N LYS A 85 7.11 -0.86 -10.60
CA LYS A 85 7.93 -0.36 -9.49
C LYS A 85 8.45 1.05 -9.79
N THR A 86 9.08 1.27 -10.93
CA THR A 86 9.61 2.58 -11.35
C THR A 86 8.50 3.63 -11.43
N ALA A 87 7.34 3.29 -12.01
CA ALA A 87 6.19 4.19 -12.07
C ALA A 87 5.71 4.60 -10.67
N SER A 88 5.71 3.67 -9.71
CA SER A 88 5.37 3.97 -8.31
C SER A 88 6.40 4.88 -7.63
N GLU A 89 7.70 4.69 -7.90
CA GLU A 89 8.78 5.53 -7.36
C GLU A 89 8.71 6.96 -7.90
N MET A 90 8.20 7.15 -9.11
CA MET A 90 7.94 8.46 -9.72
C MET A 90 6.59 9.08 -9.32
N CYS A 91 5.92 8.59 -8.28
CA CYS A 91 4.58 9.03 -7.86
C CYS A 91 3.47 8.83 -8.91
N HIS A 92 3.69 8.00 -9.92
CA HIS A 92 2.73 7.62 -10.96
C HIS A 92 2.27 6.16 -10.80
N GLY A 93 2.08 5.73 -9.54
CA GLY A 93 1.66 4.37 -9.20
C GLY A 93 0.33 4.01 -9.89
N LEU A 94 0.32 2.84 -10.54
CA LEU A 94 -0.84 2.37 -11.30
C LEU A 94 -1.86 1.68 -10.41
N THR A 95 -3.14 2.01 -10.60
CA THR A 95 -4.24 1.29 -9.95
C THR A 95 -4.37 -0.13 -10.49
N ARG A 96 -5.12 -0.99 -9.78
CA ARG A 96 -5.41 -2.37 -10.27
C ARG A 96 -6.03 -2.38 -11.66
N HIS A 97 -6.90 -1.42 -11.97
CA HIS A 97 -7.53 -1.35 -13.28
C HIS A 97 -6.52 -0.92 -14.36
N GLN A 98 -5.72 0.12 -14.09
CA GLN A 98 -4.69 0.56 -15.03
C GLN A 98 -3.60 -0.50 -15.24
N ALA A 99 -3.20 -1.23 -14.20
CA ALA A 99 -2.26 -2.34 -14.32
C ALA A 99 -2.83 -3.49 -15.20
N LYS A 100 -4.14 -3.74 -15.15
CA LYS A 100 -4.80 -4.71 -16.05
C LYS A 100 -4.89 -4.21 -17.49
N LYS A 101 -5.12 -2.90 -17.68
CA LYS A 101 -5.08 -2.29 -19.01
C LYS A 101 -3.67 -2.33 -19.61
N LEU A 102 -2.65 -1.95 -18.83
CA LEU A 102 -1.24 -2.07 -19.22
C LEU A 102 -0.88 -3.52 -19.54
N GLY A 103 -1.34 -4.48 -18.73
CA GLY A 103 -1.14 -5.91 -19.02
C GLY A 103 -1.79 -6.33 -20.34
N PHE A 104 -2.95 -5.79 -20.69
CA PHE A 104 -3.57 -6.03 -22.00
C PHE A 104 -2.77 -5.38 -23.14
N ASP A 105 -2.44 -4.09 -23.03
CA ASP A 105 -1.66 -3.36 -24.04
C ASP A 105 -0.31 -4.05 -24.29
N TYR A 106 0.33 -4.54 -23.23
CA TYR A 106 1.57 -5.29 -23.30
C TYR A 106 1.38 -6.67 -23.97
N ALA A 107 0.26 -7.36 -23.73
CA ALA A 107 -0.05 -8.61 -24.43
C ALA A 107 -0.30 -8.40 -25.93
N VAL A 108 -0.99 -7.31 -26.30
CA VAL A 108 -1.21 -6.93 -27.70
C VAL A 108 0.12 -6.62 -28.38
N ALA A 109 0.99 -5.83 -27.74
CA ALA A 109 2.28 -5.46 -28.30
C ALA A 109 3.26 -6.63 -28.47
N ASN A 110 3.08 -7.71 -27.70
CA ASN A 110 3.90 -8.93 -27.77
C ASN A 110 3.21 -10.08 -28.52
N ASP A 111 2.09 -9.83 -29.22
CA ASP A 111 1.30 -10.85 -29.94
C ASP A 111 0.92 -12.07 -29.08
N THR A 112 0.75 -11.86 -27.77
CA THR A 112 0.45 -12.89 -26.75
C THR A 112 -0.94 -12.66 -26.16
N PHE A 113 -1.95 -12.57 -27.03
CA PHE A 113 -3.31 -12.22 -26.64
C PHE A 113 -4.19 -13.44 -26.33
N LEU A 114 -5.07 -13.30 -25.34
CA LEU A 114 -6.17 -14.23 -25.11
C LEU A 114 -7.46 -13.66 -25.71
N PRO A 115 -8.31 -14.48 -26.37
CA PRO A 115 -9.58 -14.02 -26.93
C PRO A 115 -10.45 -13.27 -25.91
N LYS A 116 -10.45 -13.77 -24.66
CA LYS A 116 -11.20 -13.18 -23.54
C LYS A 116 -10.73 -11.78 -23.12
N TRP A 117 -9.49 -11.40 -23.43
CA TRP A 117 -8.97 -10.07 -23.10
C TRP A 117 -9.32 -9.04 -24.17
N ILE A 118 -9.46 -9.48 -25.42
CA ILE A 118 -9.82 -8.61 -26.56
C ILE A 118 -11.24 -8.09 -26.41
N GLU A 119 -12.19 -8.95 -26.02
CA GLU A 119 -13.60 -8.56 -25.84
C GLU A 119 -13.81 -7.43 -24.80
N VAL A 120 -12.91 -7.33 -23.83
CA VAL A 120 -13.04 -6.42 -22.68
C VAL A 120 -11.91 -5.37 -22.64
N GLU A 121 -10.99 -5.42 -23.60
CA GLU A 121 -9.78 -4.58 -23.70
C GLU A 121 -9.00 -4.46 -22.37
N THR A 122 -8.97 -5.53 -21.58
CA THR A 122 -8.35 -5.53 -20.26
C THR A 122 -7.98 -6.93 -19.80
N ALA A 123 -6.90 -7.02 -19.02
CA ALA A 123 -6.53 -8.27 -18.38
C ALA A 123 -7.54 -8.67 -17.29
N THR A 124 -7.70 -9.98 -17.09
CA THR A 124 -8.61 -10.53 -16.06
C THR A 124 -8.08 -10.32 -14.63
N ASP A 125 -8.98 -10.30 -13.65
CA ASP A 125 -8.60 -10.23 -12.22
C ASP A 125 -7.77 -11.44 -11.77
N ASP A 126 -8.00 -12.63 -12.34
CA ASP A 126 -7.25 -13.83 -12.01
C ASP A 126 -5.80 -13.75 -12.48
N TRP A 127 -5.57 -13.12 -13.64
CA TRP A 127 -4.21 -12.81 -14.09
C TRP A 127 -3.51 -11.87 -13.12
N LEU A 128 -4.15 -10.76 -12.71
CA LEU A 128 -3.52 -9.81 -11.79
C LEU A 128 -3.22 -10.46 -10.43
N LYS A 129 -4.13 -11.28 -9.89
CA LYS A 129 -3.87 -12.04 -8.66
C LYS A 129 -2.68 -12.99 -8.84
N GLY A 130 -2.63 -13.70 -9.96
CA GLY A 130 -1.52 -14.60 -10.30
C GLY A 130 -0.19 -13.87 -10.40
N PHE A 131 -0.15 -12.77 -11.14
CA PHE A 131 1.02 -11.90 -11.31
C PHE A 131 1.54 -11.40 -9.95
N MET A 132 0.66 -10.80 -9.14
CA MET A 132 1.02 -10.32 -7.80
C MET A 132 1.49 -11.46 -6.86
N SER A 133 0.96 -12.68 -7.00
CA SER A 133 1.41 -13.83 -6.20
C SER A 133 2.81 -14.31 -6.55
N ARG A 134 3.23 -14.12 -7.82
CA ARG A 134 4.58 -14.44 -8.31
C ARG A 134 5.57 -13.34 -7.94
N HIS A 135 5.17 -12.08 -8.05
CA HIS A 135 5.99 -10.92 -7.71
C HIS A 135 5.69 -10.42 -6.30
N LYS A 136 6.15 -11.17 -5.29
CA LYS A 136 5.95 -10.82 -3.86
C LYS A 136 6.54 -9.46 -3.43
N GLY A 137 7.43 -8.88 -4.24
CA GLY A 137 7.94 -7.52 -4.04
C GLY A 137 6.93 -6.42 -4.36
N LEU A 138 5.85 -6.72 -5.08
CA LEU A 138 4.77 -5.79 -5.39
C LEU A 138 3.63 -5.96 -4.38
N THR A 139 3.17 -4.86 -3.80
CA THR A 139 2.00 -4.86 -2.90
C THR A 139 1.08 -3.70 -3.22
N VAL A 140 -0.22 -3.91 -3.01
CA VAL A 140 -1.21 -2.84 -3.17
C VAL A 140 -1.22 -2.00 -1.89
N ARG A 141 -0.93 -0.71 -2.02
CA ARG A 141 -0.91 0.26 -0.91
C ARG A 141 -1.88 1.39 -1.20
N LYS A 142 -2.33 2.07 -0.14
CA LYS A 142 -3.07 3.33 -0.26
C LYS A 142 -2.03 4.46 -0.39
N PRO A 143 -2.03 5.24 -1.47
CA PRO A 143 -1.10 6.37 -1.58
C PRO A 143 -1.46 7.44 -0.55
N GLU A 144 -0.44 8.15 -0.08
CA GLU A 144 -0.64 9.36 0.71
C GLU A 144 -1.06 10.51 -0.21
N SER A 145 -1.94 11.39 0.27
CA SER A 145 -2.40 12.53 -0.52
C SER A 145 -1.32 13.63 -0.52
N THR A 146 -0.35 13.49 -1.40
CA THR A 146 0.70 14.49 -1.63
C THR A 146 0.30 15.36 -2.83
N SER A 147 0.26 16.67 -2.65
CA SER A 147 -0.04 17.59 -3.75
C SER A 147 1.13 17.59 -4.75
N LEU A 148 0.80 17.77 -6.04
CA LEU A 148 1.82 17.82 -7.10
C LEU A 148 2.87 18.90 -6.84
N SER A 149 2.45 20.05 -6.30
CA SER A 149 3.36 21.11 -5.84
C SER A 149 4.35 20.64 -4.77
N ARG A 150 3.91 19.88 -3.76
CA ARG A 150 4.80 19.34 -2.73
C ARG A 150 5.77 18.33 -3.34
N ALA A 151 5.30 17.46 -4.23
CA ALA A 151 6.14 16.47 -4.90
C ALA A 151 7.21 17.11 -5.80
N THR A 152 6.85 18.13 -6.60
CA THR A 152 7.79 18.79 -7.52
C THR A 152 8.75 19.75 -6.81
N SER A 153 8.28 20.41 -5.75
CA SER A 153 9.13 21.27 -4.92
C SER A 153 10.13 20.48 -4.07
N PHE A 154 9.84 19.21 -3.75
CA PHE A 154 10.74 18.33 -3.00
C PHE A 154 11.83 17.71 -3.91
N ASN A 155 12.68 18.57 -4.45
CA ASN A 155 13.84 18.15 -5.24
C ASN A 155 15.15 18.52 -4.54
N LYS A 156 16.25 17.85 -4.93
CA LYS A 156 17.57 18.02 -4.30
C LYS A 156 18.02 19.49 -4.29
N ALA A 157 17.83 20.22 -5.38
CA ALA A 157 18.26 21.60 -5.49
C ALA A 157 17.52 22.52 -4.52
N ASN A 158 16.19 22.41 -4.44
CA ASN A 158 15.35 23.21 -3.54
C ASN A 158 15.65 22.90 -2.08
N VAL A 159 15.77 21.61 -1.74
CA VAL A 159 16.10 21.15 -0.39
C VAL A 159 17.50 21.63 0.02
N SER A 160 18.50 21.46 -0.84
CA SER A 160 19.86 21.98 -0.62
C SER A 160 19.85 23.50 -0.41
N THR A 161 19.19 24.25 -1.29
CA THR A 161 19.10 25.72 -1.19
C THR A 161 18.45 26.16 0.14
N PHE A 162 17.40 25.47 0.58
CA PHE A 162 16.75 25.75 1.87
C PHE A 162 17.71 25.54 3.04
N PHE A 163 18.38 24.39 3.11
CA PHE A 163 19.29 24.07 4.22
C PHE A 163 20.56 24.92 4.19
N GLU A 164 21.06 25.30 3.03
CA GLU A 164 22.19 26.24 2.90
C GLU A 164 21.83 27.63 3.46
N LYS A 165 20.64 28.15 3.09
CA LYS A 165 20.13 29.43 3.64
C LYS A 165 19.92 29.34 5.15
N LEU A 166 19.30 28.25 5.63
CA LEU A 166 19.09 28.02 7.06
C LEU A 166 20.42 27.98 7.81
N ASN A 167 21.41 27.22 7.32
CA ASN A 167 22.73 27.13 7.93
C ASN A 167 23.42 28.50 7.97
N THR A 168 23.34 29.28 6.89
CA THR A 168 23.91 30.64 6.83
C THR A 168 23.35 31.54 7.95
N VAL A 169 22.03 31.49 8.16
CA VAL A 169 21.34 32.28 9.19
C VAL A 169 21.71 31.78 10.59
N LEU A 170 21.71 30.47 10.81
CA LEU A 170 22.05 29.86 12.11
C LEU A 170 23.50 30.16 12.51
N GLN A 171 24.44 30.11 11.57
CA GLN A 171 25.86 30.41 11.84
C GLN A 171 26.10 31.89 12.13
N ARG A 172 25.38 32.79 11.44
CA ARG A 172 25.52 34.24 11.60
C ARG A 172 25.04 34.72 12.96
N TYR A 173 23.84 34.30 13.37
CA TYR A 173 23.19 34.83 14.56
C TYR A 173 23.32 33.93 15.80
N LYS A 174 23.70 32.66 15.62
CA LYS A 174 23.94 31.69 16.69
C LYS A 174 22.80 31.65 17.71
N PHE A 175 21.57 31.51 17.20
CA PHE A 175 20.39 31.50 18.06
C PHE A 175 20.44 30.34 19.06
N PRO A 176 20.19 30.59 20.35
CA PRO A 176 20.07 29.51 21.31
C PRO A 176 18.79 28.69 21.05
N PRO A 177 18.71 27.42 21.47
CA PRO A 177 17.59 26.54 21.15
C PRO A 177 16.20 27.09 21.55
N HIS A 178 16.11 27.82 22.66
CA HIS A 178 14.86 28.41 23.14
C HIS A 178 14.36 29.60 22.31
N ARG A 179 15.14 30.08 21.32
CA ARG A 179 14.77 31.17 20.39
C ARG A 179 14.49 30.69 18.96
N ILE A 180 14.59 29.40 18.71
CA ILE A 180 14.24 28.81 17.41
C ILE A 180 12.89 28.13 17.57
N PHE A 181 11.86 28.66 16.91
CA PHE A 181 10.50 28.15 16.98
C PHE A 181 10.06 27.56 15.64
N ASN A 182 9.31 26.47 15.71
CA ASN A 182 8.47 26.00 14.63
C ASN A 182 7.02 26.40 14.93
N ALA A 183 6.31 26.84 13.90
CA ALA A 183 4.90 27.17 13.96
C ALA A 183 4.16 26.28 12.95
N ASP A 184 3.21 25.47 13.40
CA ASP A 184 2.47 24.57 12.52
C ASP A 184 0.99 24.43 12.92
N GLU A 185 0.15 24.26 11.92
CA GLU A 185 -1.31 24.19 12.06
C GLU A 185 -1.79 22.74 12.11
N THR A 186 -2.72 22.46 13.01
CA THR A 186 -3.40 21.17 13.07
C THR A 186 -4.91 21.35 13.16
N GLY A 187 -5.65 20.49 12.46
CA GLY A 187 -7.11 20.47 12.53
C GLY A 187 -7.57 19.60 13.70
N CYS A 188 -8.21 20.21 14.70
CA CYS A 188 -8.82 19.52 15.83
C CYS A 188 -10.32 19.29 15.54
N SER A 189 -10.73 18.03 15.39
CA SER A 189 -12.14 17.67 15.25
C SER A 189 -12.80 17.52 16.61
N THR A 190 -13.97 18.11 16.79
CA THR A 190 -14.80 17.98 18.00
C THR A 190 -15.59 16.66 18.07
N ILE A 191 -15.56 15.84 17.02
CA ILE A 191 -16.20 14.51 17.03
C ILE A 191 -15.25 13.46 17.58
N THR A 192 -15.70 12.75 18.61
CA THR A 192 -15.11 11.50 19.06
C THR A 192 -15.33 10.41 18.00
N ASN A 193 -14.27 9.70 17.61
CA ASN A 193 -14.41 8.51 16.76
C ASN A 193 -15.47 7.58 17.34
N PRO A 194 -16.43 7.09 16.53
CA PRO A 194 -17.47 6.19 17.02
C PRO A 194 -16.83 4.95 17.68
N PRO A 195 -17.37 4.46 18.80
CA PRO A 195 -16.86 3.26 19.45
C PRO A 195 -16.97 2.05 18.51
N LYS A 196 -16.03 1.10 18.63
CA LYS A 196 -16.04 -0.11 17.81
C LYS A 196 -17.35 -0.88 18.05
N VAL A 197 -18.10 -1.13 16.99
CA VAL A 197 -19.34 -1.91 17.02
C VAL A 197 -19.11 -3.35 16.54
N ILE A 198 -19.90 -4.28 17.09
CA ILE A 198 -19.93 -5.67 16.64
C ILE A 198 -20.70 -5.73 15.32
N ALA A 199 -20.11 -6.36 14.31
CA ALA A 199 -20.73 -6.55 13.01
C ALA A 199 -20.39 -7.90 12.40
N GLU A 200 -21.16 -8.29 11.39
CA GLU A 200 -21.01 -9.56 10.68
C GLU A 200 -19.62 -9.69 10.03
N ARG A 201 -19.03 -10.88 10.16
CA ARG A 201 -17.69 -11.19 9.65
C ARG A 201 -17.67 -11.14 8.12
N GLY A 202 -17.10 -10.09 7.57
CA GLY A 202 -17.01 -9.87 6.11
C GLY A 202 -17.69 -8.58 5.65
N SER A 203 -18.48 -7.94 6.53
CA SER A 203 -19.12 -6.67 6.26
C SER A 203 -18.10 -5.53 6.29
N LYS A 204 -17.86 -4.93 5.12
CA LYS A 204 -16.90 -3.82 4.94
C LYS A 204 -17.52 -2.45 5.21
N GLN A 205 -18.84 -2.34 5.19
CA GLN A 205 -19.58 -1.13 5.47
C GLN A 205 -20.51 -1.39 6.65
N ILE A 206 -20.15 -0.83 7.80
CA ILE A 206 -20.94 -0.88 9.02
C ILE A 206 -21.35 0.56 9.29
N GLY A 207 -22.65 0.84 9.15
CA GLY A 207 -23.20 2.16 9.45
C GLY A 207 -23.37 2.31 10.94
N GLN A 208 -22.75 3.34 11.53
CA GLN A 208 -23.09 3.80 12.86
C GLN A 208 -23.51 5.26 12.75
N VAL A 209 -24.72 5.55 13.23
CA VAL A 209 -25.22 6.93 13.28
C VAL A 209 -24.50 7.63 14.43
N THR A 210 -23.59 8.54 14.11
CA THR A 210 -23.01 9.48 15.07
C THR A 210 -23.87 10.74 15.11
N SER A 211 -24.31 11.18 16.30
CA SER A 211 -25.26 12.29 16.50
C SER A 211 -24.74 13.70 16.16
N ALA A 212 -23.72 13.85 15.33
CA ALA A 212 -23.24 15.17 14.90
C ALA A 212 -22.96 15.18 13.39
N GLU A 213 -23.79 15.93 12.68
CA GLU A 213 -23.61 16.28 11.27
C GLU A 213 -22.29 17.07 11.12
N ARG A 214 -21.19 16.41 10.74
CA ARG A 214 -19.85 17.01 10.56
C ARG A 214 -19.33 17.78 11.79
N GLY A 215 -18.35 17.19 12.45
CA GLY A 215 -17.62 17.83 13.53
C GLY A 215 -17.06 19.15 13.06
N THR A 216 -17.33 20.19 13.84
CA THR A 216 -16.78 21.52 13.64
C THR A 216 -15.26 21.42 13.80
N LEU A 217 -14.52 21.52 12.69
CA LEU A 217 -13.06 21.50 12.71
C LEU A 217 -12.55 22.84 13.24
N VAL A 218 -11.82 22.81 14.34
CA VAL A 218 -11.13 23.97 14.90
C VAL A 218 -9.67 23.89 14.47
N THR A 219 -9.17 24.92 13.79
CA THR A 219 -7.75 24.98 13.43
C THR A 219 -6.96 25.47 14.64
N THR A 220 -5.92 24.73 15.03
CA THR A 220 -5.06 25.09 16.15
C THR A 220 -3.64 25.31 15.64
N LEU A 221 -3.06 26.47 15.94
CA LEU A 221 -1.67 26.79 15.63
C LEU A 221 -0.83 26.65 16.90
N PHE A 222 0.23 25.86 16.81
CA PHE A 222 1.18 25.65 17.90
C PHE A 222 2.51 26.34 17.60
N PHE A 223 3.13 26.91 18.64
CA PHE A 223 4.50 27.39 18.58
C PHE A 223 5.36 26.57 19.54
N ILE A 224 6.35 25.86 19.01
CA ILE A 224 7.21 24.97 19.78
C ILE A 224 8.66 25.35 19.51
N ASN A 225 9.45 25.58 20.55
CA ASN A 225 10.87 25.84 20.42
C ASN A 225 11.71 24.56 20.41
N THR A 226 12.93 24.66 19.88
CA THR A 226 13.85 23.51 19.81
C THR A 226 14.36 23.03 21.18
N ALA A 227 14.16 23.80 22.24
CA ALA A 227 14.42 23.37 23.62
C ALA A 227 13.26 22.56 24.24
N GLY A 228 12.15 22.37 23.52
CA GLY A 228 10.96 21.65 23.99
C GLY A 228 9.92 22.51 24.73
N GLY A 229 10.15 23.82 24.84
CA GLY A 229 9.15 24.76 25.33
C GLY A 229 8.10 25.06 24.27
N PHE A 230 6.91 25.46 24.70
CA PHE A 230 5.82 25.83 23.82
C PHE A 230 5.13 27.11 24.32
N LEU A 231 4.55 27.86 23.40
CA LEU A 231 3.68 28.99 23.75
C LEU A 231 2.22 28.54 23.81
N PRO A 232 1.36 29.26 24.56
CA PRO A 232 -0.07 29.00 24.50
C PRO A 232 -0.59 29.01 23.05
N PRO A 233 -1.36 27.99 22.63
CA PRO A 233 -1.78 27.85 21.25
C PRO A 233 -2.79 28.92 20.81
N VAL A 234 -2.95 29.06 19.50
CA VAL A 234 -3.99 29.89 18.88
C VAL A 234 -5.07 28.98 18.30
N PHE A 235 -6.33 29.26 18.61
CA PHE A 235 -7.48 28.51 18.10
C PHE A 235 -8.27 29.38 17.12
N VAL A 236 -8.55 28.86 15.93
CA VAL A 236 -9.43 29.47 14.94
C VAL A 236 -10.71 28.65 14.85
N CYS A 237 -11.77 29.21 15.42
CA CYS A 237 -13.10 28.60 15.45
C CYS A 237 -13.89 28.98 14.18
N PRO A 238 -14.60 28.03 13.54
CA PRO A 238 -15.44 28.28 12.36
C PRO A 238 -16.72 29.06 12.69
N ARG A 239 -16.59 30.35 13.02
CA ARG A 239 -17.69 31.26 13.38
C ARG A 239 -17.48 32.65 12.81
N VAL A 240 -18.57 33.41 12.66
CA VAL A 240 -18.52 34.83 12.25
C VAL A 240 -18.08 35.72 13.41
N ASN A 241 -18.65 35.51 14.60
CA ASN A 241 -18.36 36.28 15.80
C ASN A 241 -17.60 35.42 16.81
N TYR A 242 -16.62 36.05 17.45
CA TYR A 242 -15.90 35.47 18.58
C TYR A 242 -16.72 35.59 19.86
N GLU A 243 -16.69 34.56 20.70
CA GLU A 243 -17.37 34.50 22.00
C GLU A 243 -16.42 33.87 23.01
N ASP A 244 -16.32 34.41 24.21
CA ASP A 244 -15.34 33.94 25.23
C ASP A 244 -15.54 32.47 25.61
N ILE A 245 -16.78 31.97 25.50
CA ILE A 245 -17.13 30.56 25.72
C ILE A 245 -16.31 29.60 24.83
N MET A 246 -15.77 30.07 23.70
CA MET A 246 -14.95 29.27 22.79
C MET A 246 -13.59 28.87 23.38
N LEU A 247 -13.10 29.61 24.37
CA LEU A 247 -11.85 29.30 25.07
C LEU A 247 -12.09 28.57 26.41
N ASN A 248 -13.31 28.09 26.66
CA ASN A 248 -13.58 27.29 27.86
C ASN A 248 -12.74 26.01 27.86
N ASN A 249 -12.07 25.76 28.99
CA ASN A 249 -11.19 24.60 29.22
C ASN A 249 -9.97 24.52 28.28
N VAL A 250 -9.60 25.64 27.65
CA VAL A 250 -8.39 25.74 26.83
C VAL A 250 -7.17 26.06 27.71
N PRO A 251 -5.92 25.68 27.32
CA PRO A 251 -4.74 26.04 28.09
C PRO A 251 -4.66 27.55 28.42
N PRO A 252 -4.24 27.91 29.66
CA PRO A 252 -4.16 29.31 30.06
C PRO A 252 -3.32 30.16 29.11
N GLY A 253 -3.86 31.32 28.76
CA GLY A 253 -3.19 32.27 27.88
C GLY A 253 -3.29 31.96 26.40
N ALA A 254 -4.06 30.94 25.98
CA ALA A 254 -4.37 30.71 24.57
C ALA A 254 -5.12 31.89 23.94
N LEU A 255 -4.92 32.08 22.64
CA LEU A 255 -5.64 33.07 21.85
C LEU A 255 -6.78 32.38 21.09
N GLY A 256 -7.98 32.95 21.17
CA GLY A 256 -9.13 32.51 20.39
C GLY A 256 -9.43 33.50 19.27
N LEU A 257 -9.67 32.98 18.08
CA LEU A 257 -10.02 33.72 16.88
C LEU A 257 -11.27 33.08 16.27
N ALA A 258 -12.09 33.89 15.59
CA ALA A 258 -13.26 33.43 14.85
C ALA A 258 -13.07 33.73 13.36
N GLN A 259 -13.27 32.71 12.53
CA GLN A 259 -13.30 32.86 11.09
C GLN A 259 -14.36 31.94 10.50
N VAL A 260 -15.17 32.40 9.54
CA VAL A 260 -16.33 31.64 9.00
C VAL A 260 -15.94 30.26 8.47
N SER A 261 -14.77 30.17 7.84
CA SER A 261 -14.27 28.94 7.23
C SER A 261 -13.62 27.97 8.25
N GLY A 262 -13.26 28.47 9.44
CA GLY A 262 -12.44 27.75 10.43
C GLY A 262 -10.96 27.61 10.04
N TRP A 263 -10.56 28.13 8.89
CA TRP A 263 -9.17 28.11 8.42
C TRP A 263 -8.44 29.39 8.81
N MET A 264 -7.12 29.30 8.92
CA MET A 264 -6.28 30.48 9.10
C MET A 264 -6.37 31.39 7.87
N THR A 265 -6.65 32.67 8.11
CA THR A 265 -6.53 33.74 7.11
C THR A 265 -5.37 34.66 7.45
N GLU A 266 -4.97 35.51 6.51
CA GLU A 266 -3.89 36.50 6.70
C GLU A 266 -4.10 37.34 7.97
N ASP A 267 -5.29 37.88 8.18
CA ASP A 267 -5.64 38.66 9.38
C ASP A 267 -5.52 37.84 10.67
N CYS A 268 -5.90 36.56 10.64
CA CYS A 268 -5.78 35.67 11.80
C CYS A 268 -4.31 35.38 12.09
N PHE A 269 -3.50 35.21 11.06
CA PHE A 269 -2.08 34.93 11.19
C PHE A 269 -1.31 36.12 11.75
N VAL A 270 -1.64 37.36 11.34
CA VAL A 270 -1.05 38.57 11.94
C VAL A 270 -1.33 38.64 13.44
N LYS A 271 -2.58 38.39 13.86
CA LYS A 271 -2.94 38.33 15.30
C LYS A 271 -2.20 37.20 16.04
N ALA A 272 -1.98 36.06 15.37
CA ALA A 272 -1.19 34.97 15.92
C ALA A 272 0.29 35.36 16.11
N LEU A 273 0.86 36.16 15.20
CA LEU A 273 2.22 36.71 15.35
C LEU A 273 2.31 37.76 16.46
N GLU A 274 1.30 38.62 16.62
CA GLU A 274 1.23 39.55 17.75
C GLU A 274 1.22 38.78 19.08
N HIS A 275 0.40 37.72 19.17
CA HIS A 275 0.38 36.82 20.32
C HIS A 275 1.74 36.14 20.56
N PHE A 276 2.44 35.72 19.51
CA PHE A 276 3.79 35.18 19.61
C PHE A 276 4.79 36.19 20.19
N VAL A 277 4.79 37.43 19.70
CA VAL A 277 5.69 38.49 20.16
C VAL A 277 5.45 38.83 21.62
N ILE A 278 4.19 39.00 22.04
CA ILE A 278 3.81 39.33 23.42
C ILE A 278 4.27 38.24 24.42
N ARG A 279 4.45 37.00 23.98
CA ARG A 279 4.76 35.85 24.86
C ARG A 279 6.23 35.44 24.85
N ILE A 280 7.04 36.01 23.95
CA ILE A 280 8.49 35.75 23.86
C ILE A 280 9.31 36.91 24.40
N CYS A 281 8.81 38.14 24.29
CA CYS A 281 9.41 39.34 24.87
C CYS A 281 9.06 39.48 26.36
#